data_AF-A0A167WJ39-F1
#
_entry.id   AF-A0A167WJ39-F1
#
_cell.length_a   1.000
_cell.length_b   1.000
_cell.length_c   1.000
_cell.angle_alpha   90.00
_cell.angle_beta   90.00
_cell.angle_gamma   90.00
#
_symmetry.space_group_name_H-M   'P 1'
#
loop_
_entity.id
_entity.type
_entity.pdbx_description
1 polymer ?
#
loop_
_entity_poly.entity_id
_entity_poly.type
_entity_poly.pdbx_seq_one_letter_code
_entity_poly.pdbx_strand_id
1 'polypeptide(L)'
;MPIHFGDDKKTYWDDELQDEDINIMCGVYNIYSGRHETQVSHSSWWPKPNIWKGSGLNVGYWSPTCEEWYQRRLQAIHNGTATLRTATQWRSALQFYKKTPRFITAIREQSAKAIIGTVSM
;
A
#
# COMPACT_ATOMS: atom_id res chain seq x y z
N MET A 1 -3.95 -19.04 3.02
CA MET A 1 -4.05 -20.51 2.76
C MET A 1 -3.18 -21.24 3.78
N PRO A 2 -3.48 -22.50 4.18
CA PRO A 2 -2.62 -23.23 5.11
C PRO A 2 -1.28 -23.57 4.47
N ILE A 3 -0.18 -23.19 5.14
CA ILE A 3 1.17 -23.53 4.73
C ILE A 3 1.68 -24.70 5.59
N HIS A 4 2.25 -25.69 4.92
CA HIS A 4 2.80 -26.89 5.56
C HIS A 4 4.32 -26.81 5.47
N PHE A 5 4.98 -26.73 6.62
CA PHE A 5 6.44 -26.77 6.70
C PHE A 5 6.88 -28.13 7.26
N GLY A 6 7.59 -28.92 6.45
CA GLY A 6 8.17 -30.20 6.88
C GLY A 6 7.16 -31.25 7.34
N ASP A 7 7.68 -32.30 8.00
CA ASP A 7 6.92 -33.44 8.54
C ASP A 7 6.14 -33.12 9.84
N ASP A 8 6.11 -31.83 10.23
CA ASP A 8 5.36 -31.37 11.37
C ASP A 8 3.86 -31.27 11.02
N LYS A 9 3.02 -31.96 11.78
CA LYS A 9 1.54 -31.86 11.74
C LYS A 9 1.00 -30.51 12.23
N LYS A 10 1.79 -29.43 12.14
CA LYS A 10 1.36 -28.07 12.48
C LYS A 10 0.95 -27.35 11.22
N THR A 11 -0.35 -27.10 11.10
CA THR A 11 -0.91 -26.20 10.09
C THR A 11 -0.64 -24.76 10.53
N TYR A 12 0.14 -24.02 9.73
CA TYR A 12 0.30 -22.59 9.91
C TYR A 12 -0.71 -21.89 8.99
N TRP A 13 -1.44 -20.93 9.53
CA TRP A 13 -2.33 -20.08 8.77
C TRP A 13 -1.56 -18.83 8.38
N ASP A 14 -1.32 -18.64 7.09
CA ASP A 14 -0.89 -17.34 6.58
C ASP A 14 -2.13 -16.45 6.49
N ASP A 15 -2.21 -15.48 7.39
CA ASP A 15 -3.24 -14.44 7.42
C ASP A 15 -2.94 -13.40 6.32
N GLU A 16 -2.89 -13.88 5.07
CA GLU A 16 -2.73 -13.00 3.92
C GLU A 16 -3.98 -12.12 3.81
N LEU A 17 -3.78 -10.80 3.92
CA LEU A 17 -4.85 -9.83 3.78
C LEU A 17 -5.52 -10.02 2.41
N GLN A 18 -6.81 -10.37 2.42
CA GLN A 18 -7.58 -10.48 1.20
C GLN A 18 -7.88 -9.07 0.67
N ASP A 19 -8.22 -8.97 -0.62
CA ASP A 19 -8.57 -7.69 -1.24
C ASP A 19 -9.76 -7.01 -0.53
N GLU A 20 -10.66 -7.80 0.04
CA GLU A 20 -11.80 -7.29 0.83
C GLU A 20 -11.36 -6.68 2.16
N ASP A 21 -10.41 -7.31 2.86
CA ASP A 21 -9.83 -6.75 4.08
C ASP A 21 -9.12 -5.43 3.78
N ILE A 22 -8.39 -5.37 2.67
CA ILE A 22 -7.77 -4.14 2.18
C ILE A 22 -8.84 -3.06 1.89
N ASN A 23 -9.96 -3.44 1.28
CA ASN A 23 -11.06 -2.52 0.97
C ASN A 23 -11.65 -1.90 2.24
N ILE A 24 -11.90 -2.74 3.25
CA ILE A 24 -12.43 -2.33 4.55
C ILE A 24 -11.45 -1.39 5.24
N MET A 25 -10.18 -1.79 5.36
CA MET A 25 -9.13 -1.00 6.02
C MET A 25 -8.87 0.34 5.32
N CYS A 26 -8.97 0.39 3.99
CA CYS A 26 -8.78 1.62 3.22
C CYS A 26 -10.04 2.52 3.16
N GLY A 27 -11.18 2.04 3.65
CA GLY A 27 -12.47 2.72 3.56
C GLY A 27 -12.90 2.95 2.11
N VAL A 28 -12.94 1.87 1.31
CA VAL A 28 -13.35 1.92 -0.10
C VAL A 28 -14.86 2.03 -0.25
N TYR A 29 -15.30 2.90 -1.15
CA TYR A 29 -16.67 3.07 -1.60
C TYR A 29 -16.79 2.69 -3.07
N ASN A 30 -17.82 1.91 -3.38
CA ASN A 30 -18.20 1.55 -4.74
C ASN A 30 -19.15 2.62 -5.28
N ILE A 31 -18.69 3.38 -6.28
CA ILE A 31 -19.46 4.44 -6.92
C ILE A 31 -19.96 3.92 -8.26
N TYR A 32 -21.27 3.70 -8.34
CA TYR A 32 -21.96 3.24 -9.54
C TYR A 32 -22.32 4.43 -10.43
N SER A 33 -21.67 4.53 -11.59
CA SER A 33 -22.12 5.49 -12.61
C SER A 33 -23.24 4.82 -13.40
N GLY A 34 -24.50 5.20 -13.14
CA GLY A 34 -25.73 4.54 -13.62
C GLY A 34 -25.96 4.41 -15.14
N ARG A 35 -24.91 4.39 -15.97
CA ARG A 35 -24.96 4.07 -17.41
C ARG A 35 -24.82 2.57 -17.70
N HIS A 36 -24.24 1.78 -16.79
CA HIS A 36 -24.14 0.33 -16.90
C HIS A 36 -23.82 -0.27 -15.52
N GLU A 37 -24.45 -1.37 -15.13
CA GLU A 37 -24.19 -2.06 -13.84
C GLU A 37 -22.71 -2.50 -13.68
N THR A 38 -21.98 -2.58 -14.79
CA THR A 38 -20.58 -3.03 -14.85
C THR A 38 -19.55 -1.92 -14.68
N GLN A 39 -19.95 -0.63 -14.68
CA GLN A 39 -19.03 0.48 -14.41
C GLN A 39 -19.11 0.91 -12.94
N VAL A 40 -18.30 0.25 -12.12
CA VAL A 40 -18.06 0.63 -10.73
C VAL A 40 -16.71 1.33 -10.63
N SER A 41 -16.70 2.55 -10.09
CA SER A 41 -15.46 3.24 -9.75
C SER A 41 -15.21 3.14 -8.25
N HIS A 42 -13.96 2.83 -7.86
CA HIS A 42 -13.58 2.73 -6.46
C HIS A 42 -12.94 4.03 -5.99
N SER A 43 -13.46 4.59 -4.90
CA SER A 43 -12.85 5.71 -4.20
C SER A 43 -12.64 5.38 -2.73
N SER A 44 -11.56 5.88 -2.11
CA SER A 44 -11.21 5.49 -0.75
C SER A 44 -10.70 6.65 0.10
N TRP A 45 -10.77 6.48 1.42
CA TRP A 45 -10.24 7.44 2.38
C TRP A 45 -8.72 7.36 2.51
N TRP A 46 -8.16 6.16 2.38
CA TRP A 46 -6.73 5.87 2.41
C TRP A 46 -6.26 5.17 1.12
N PRO A 47 -4.99 5.32 0.72
CA PRO A 47 -4.47 4.67 -0.48
C PRO A 47 -4.30 3.17 -0.25
N LYS A 48 -4.67 2.37 -1.24
CA LYS A 48 -4.43 0.92 -1.22
C LYS A 48 -2.92 0.59 -1.23
N PRO A 49 -2.49 -0.58 -0.71
CA PRO A 49 -1.08 -0.97 -0.65
C PRO A 49 -0.35 -0.90 -2.00
N ASN A 50 -1.01 -1.29 -3.09
CA ASN A 50 -0.43 -1.22 -4.44
C ASN A 50 -0.17 0.22 -4.90
N ILE A 51 -1.00 1.20 -4.51
CA ILE A 51 -0.80 2.62 -4.80
C ILE A 51 0.29 3.19 -3.90
N TRP A 52 0.29 2.84 -2.61
CA TRP A 52 1.33 3.24 -1.66
C TRP A 52 2.71 2.76 -2.10
N LYS A 53 2.83 1.53 -2.60
CA LYS A 53 4.10 0.93 -3.05
C LYS A 53 4.80 1.75 -4.14
N GLY A 54 4.04 2.40 -5.01
CA GLY A 54 4.57 3.28 -6.06
C GLY A 54 4.80 4.72 -5.63
N SER A 55 4.44 5.09 -4.39
CA SER A 55 4.57 6.46 -3.89
C SER A 55 6.01 6.83 -3.53
N GLY A 56 6.28 8.14 -3.50
CA GLY A 56 7.53 8.66 -2.95
C GLY A 56 7.68 8.53 -1.42
N LEU A 57 6.64 8.06 -0.72
CA LEU A 57 6.67 7.80 0.74
C LEU A 57 7.07 6.36 1.06
N ASN A 58 7.06 5.45 0.09
CA ASN A 58 7.48 4.06 0.30
C ASN A 58 9.01 3.94 0.33
N VAL A 59 9.61 4.28 1.47
CA VAL A 59 11.06 4.17 1.71
C VAL A 59 11.47 2.90 2.46
N GLY A 60 10.53 1.99 2.72
CA GLY A 60 10.77 0.72 3.43
C GLY A 60 10.58 0.76 4.94
N TYR A 61 10.26 1.92 5.50
CA TYR A 61 9.83 2.08 6.89
C TYR A 61 8.87 3.26 7.00
N TRP A 62 8.23 3.40 8.16
CA TRP A 62 7.40 4.56 8.47
C TRP A 62 8.27 5.76 8.83
N SER A 63 8.59 6.59 7.83
CA SER A 63 9.43 7.78 8.02
C SER A 63 8.66 8.93 8.68
N PRO A 64 9.34 9.92 9.28
CA PRO A 64 8.68 11.14 9.79
C PRO A 64 7.81 11.84 8.74
N THR A 65 8.21 11.82 7.47
CA THR A 65 7.42 12.35 6.35
C THR A 65 6.13 11.55 6.12
N CYS A 66 6.14 10.23 6.36
CA CYS A 66 4.94 9.41 6.30
C CYS A 66 3.95 9.81 7.39
N GLU A 67 4.45 10.00 8.62
CA GLU A 67 3.65 10.44 9.76
C GLU A 67 3.03 11.81 9.52
N GLU A 68 3.83 12.78 9.07
CA GLU A 68 3.34 14.12 8.77
C GLU A 68 2.25 14.12 7.70
N TRP A 69 2.44 13.34 6.63
CA TRP A 69 1.42 13.18 5.59
C TRP A 69 0.14 12.56 6.15
N TYR A 70 0.26 11.50 6.97
CA TYR A 70 -0.88 10.81 7.56
C TYR A 70 -1.69 11.74 8.46
N GLN A 71 -1.01 12.43 9.39
CA GLN A 71 -1.64 13.36 10.32
C GLN A 71 -2.34 14.52 9.60
N ARG A 72 -1.70 15.11 8.58
CA ARG A 72 -2.32 16.17 7.77
C ARG A 72 -3.59 15.69 7.08
N ARG A 73 -3.59 14.48 6.51
CA ARG A 73 -4.79 13.93 5.88
C ARG A 73 -5.87 13.55 6.88
N LEU A 74 -5.50 12.94 8.01
CA LEU A 74 -6.43 12.62 9.10
C LEU A 74 -7.13 13.88 9.61
N GLN A 75 -6.38 14.96 9.84
CA GLN A 75 -6.93 16.26 10.23
C GLN A 75 -7.89 16.81 9.16
N ALA A 76 -7.54 16.72 7.87
CA ALA A 76 -8.42 17.15 6.80
C ALA A 76 -9.72 16.33 6.71
N ILE A 77 -9.69 15.04 7.08
CA ILE A 77 -10.88 14.20 7.18
C ILE A 77 -11.76 14.68 8.34
N HIS A 78 -11.18 14.88 9.53
CA HIS A 78 -11.92 15.38 10.70
C HIS A 78 -12.52 16.77 10.48
N ASN A 79 -11.82 17.65 9.78
CA ASN A 79 -12.29 18.99 9.46
C ASN A 79 -13.30 19.01 8.29
N GLY A 80 -13.61 17.86 7.67
CA GLY A 80 -14.52 17.78 6.53
C GLY A 80 -13.97 18.40 5.23
N THR A 81 -12.67 18.72 5.17
CA THR A 81 -12.03 19.33 4.00
C THR A 81 -11.43 18.30 3.04
N ALA A 82 -11.31 17.04 3.45
CA ALA A 82 -10.85 15.94 2.59
C ALA A 82 -12.01 15.28 1.86
N THR A 83 -11.74 14.85 0.62
CA THR A 83 -12.65 14.00 -0.16
C THR A 83 -12.08 12.60 -0.35
N LEU A 84 -12.98 11.66 -0.64
CA LEU A 84 -12.65 10.35 -1.19
C LEU A 84 -11.84 10.52 -2.47
N ARG A 85 -10.85 9.64 -2.67
CA ARG A 85 -9.97 9.69 -3.84
C ARG A 85 -10.02 8.40 -4.63
N THR A 86 -10.06 8.52 -5.96
CA THR A 86 -9.86 7.41 -6.89
C THR A 86 -8.38 6.99 -6.90
N ALA A 87 -8.09 5.81 -7.46
CA ALA A 87 -6.72 5.34 -7.64
C ALA A 87 -5.82 6.36 -8.38
N THR A 88 -6.34 7.05 -9.40
CA THR A 88 -5.59 8.08 -10.15
C THR A 88 -5.32 9.32 -9.31
N GLN A 89 -6.31 9.79 -8.54
CA GLN A 89 -6.13 10.91 -7.62
C GLN A 89 -5.13 10.58 -6.51
N TRP A 90 -5.09 9.32 -6.05
CA TRP A 90 -4.09 8.87 -5.09
C TRP A 90 -2.67 8.86 -5.67
N ARG A 91 -2.49 8.30 -6.88
CA ARG A 91 -1.18 8.31 -7.54
C ARG A 91 -0.66 9.74 -7.67
N SER A 92 -1.51 10.70 -8.04
CA SER A 92 -1.14 12.12 -8.13
C SER A 92 -0.80 12.71 -6.75
N ALA A 93 -1.66 12.49 -5.75
CA ALA A 93 -1.46 13.03 -4.39
C ALA A 93 -0.24 12.47 -3.65
N LEU A 94 0.25 11.29 -4.07
CA LEU A 94 1.40 10.61 -3.48
C LEU A 94 2.67 10.72 -4.33
N GLN A 95 2.65 11.51 -5.40
CA GLN A 95 3.85 11.92 -6.15
C GLN A 95 4.62 12.97 -5.35
N PHE A 96 5.25 12.53 -4.26
CA PHE A 96 6.29 13.29 -3.57
C PHE A 96 7.57 13.29 -4.41
N TYR A 97 8.70 12.97 -3.79
CA TYR A 97 9.99 12.81 -4.47
C TYR A 97 9.89 11.70 -5.55
N LYS A 98 9.66 12.11 -6.80
CA LYS A 98 9.42 11.20 -7.95
C LYS A 98 10.55 10.18 -8.19
N LYS A 99 11.77 10.48 -7.72
CA LYS A 99 12.94 9.60 -7.83
C LYS A 99 13.03 8.55 -6.72
N THR A 100 12.30 8.71 -5.61
CA THR A 100 12.37 7.83 -4.45
C THR A 100 12.03 6.38 -4.76
N PRO A 101 10.94 6.04 -5.49
CA PRO A 101 10.62 4.64 -5.77
C PRO A 101 11.77 3.92 -6.48
N ARG A 102 12.36 4.56 -7.51
CA ARG A 102 13.49 4.00 -8.26
C ARG A 102 14.73 3.81 -7.37
N PHE A 103 15.04 4.81 -6.54
CA PHE A 103 16.18 4.75 -5.63
C PHE A 103 16.04 3.63 -4.59
N ILE A 104 14.86 3.52 -3.97
CA ILE A 104 14.58 2.50 -2.95
C ILE A 104 14.58 1.10 -3.56
N THR A 105 14.04 0.92 -4.77
CA THR A 105 14.15 -0.37 -5.48
C THR A 105 15.60 -0.75 -5.71
N ALA A 106 16.43 0.17 -6.19
CA ALA A 106 17.86 -0.09 -6.41
C ALA A 106 18.60 -0.44 -5.11
N ILE A 107 18.30 0.26 -4.00
CA ILE A 107 18.85 -0.08 -2.68
C ILE A 107 18.45 -1.50 -2.29
N ARG A 108 17.15 -1.84 -2.34
CA ARG A 108 16.66 -3.16 -1.93
C ARG A 108 17.30 -4.28 -2.74
N GLU A 109 17.42 -4.10 -4.05
CA GLU A 109 18.08 -5.07 -4.94
C GLU A 109 19.56 -5.24 -4.59
N GLN A 110 20.28 -4.14 -4.37
CA GLN A 110 21.71 -4.19 -4.05
C GLN A 110 21.96 -4.77 -2.66
N SER A 111 21.15 -4.41 -1.66
CA SER A 111 21.21 -4.96 -0.31
C SER A 111 20.91 -6.46 -0.29
N ALA A 112 19.91 -6.92 -1.05
CA ALA A 112 19.58 -8.35 -1.14
C ALA A 112 20.76 -9.16 -1.72
N LYS A 113 21.41 -8.66 -2.76
CA LYS A 113 22.63 -9.29 -3.33
C LYS A 113 23.76 -9.37 -2.30
N ALA A 114 23.98 -8.31 -1.53
CA ALA A 114 25.02 -8.29 -0.51
C ALA A 114 24.75 -9.33 0.60
N ILE A 115 23.50 -9.46 1.06
CA ILE A 115 23.13 -10.40 2.13
C ILE A 115 23.25 -11.85 1.65
N ILE A 116 22.73 -12.17 0.46
CA ILE A 116 22.76 -13.53 -0.10
C ILE A 116 24.18 -13.93 -0.51
N GLY A 117 25.00 -12.99 -0.98
CA GLY A 117 26.37 -13.21 -1.44
C GLY A 117 27.43 -13.44 -0.37
N THR A 118 27.05 -13.58 0.91
CA THR A 118 27.99 -13.80 2.04
C THR A 118 27.83 -15.15 2.76
N VAL A 119 27.22 -16.15 2.14
CA VAL A 119 27.31 -17.54 2.61
C VAL A 119 28.25 -18.32 1.69
N SER A 120 29.54 -18.07 1.86
CA SER A 120 30.60 -18.95 1.40
C SER A 120 31.75 -18.83 2.39
N MET A 121 31.68 -19.66 3.44
CA MET A 121 32.81 -20.20 4.18
C MET A 121 32.45 -21.62 4.58
#